data_AF-D1PPM0-F1
#
_entry.id   AF-D1PPM0-F1
#
_cell.length_a   1.000
_cell.length_b   1.000
_cell.length_c   1.000
_cell.angle_alpha   90.00
_cell.angle_beta   90.00
_cell.angle_gamma   90.00
#
_symmetry.space_group_name_H-M   'P 1'
#
loop_
_entity.id
_entity.type
_entity.pdbx_description
1 polymer ?
#
loop_
_entity_poly.entity_id
_entity_poly.type
_entity_poly.pdbx_seq_one_letter_code
_entity_poly.pdbx_strand_id
1 'polypeptide(L)'
;MQDHKRKELRTMVYQTNGTCSKEIRLDVENGIIRSVEFVLGCPGFTQALSRVLVGMRVEDAIARLDGIRCLDKGTSCPDQLAQALKEYRNQTAGAQTVPTGF
;
A
#
# COMPACT_ATOMS: atom_id res chain seq x y z
N MET A 1 -0.79 5.61 30.94
CA MET A 1 -0.64 6.24 29.61
C MET A 1 -0.38 5.16 28.58
N GLN A 2 -1.39 4.83 27.77
CA GLN A 2 -1.32 4.53 26.33
C GLN A 2 -2.71 4.04 25.89
N ASP A 3 -3.55 5.06 25.69
CA ASP A 3 -4.54 5.22 24.63
C ASP A 3 -5.27 3.96 24.11
N HIS A 4 -6.50 3.82 24.61
CA HIS A 4 -7.63 3.35 23.83
C HIS A 4 -7.62 3.97 22.43
N LYS A 5 -7.25 3.20 21.41
CA LYS A 5 -7.73 3.46 20.05
C LYS A 5 -8.00 2.13 19.35
N ARG A 6 -9.18 1.60 19.64
CA ARG A 6 -9.87 0.58 18.85
C ARG A 6 -10.28 1.19 17.51
N LYS A 7 -9.30 1.60 16.71
CA LYS A 7 -9.46 1.94 15.31
C LYS A 7 -9.44 0.60 14.57
N GLU A 8 -10.34 0.44 13.61
CA GLU A 8 -10.42 -0.72 12.73
C GLU A 8 -9.19 -0.74 11.81
N LEU A 9 -8.04 -1.07 12.39
CA LEU A 9 -6.75 -1.19 11.73
C LEU A 9 -6.73 -2.58 11.11
N ARG A 10 -6.75 -2.62 9.78
CA ARG A 10 -6.49 -3.84 9.01
C ARG A 10 -5.02 -3.83 8.62
N THR A 11 -4.25 -4.68 9.28
CA THR A 11 -2.87 -4.93 8.92
C THR A 11 -2.81 -6.06 7.88
N MET A 12 -2.15 -5.79 6.75
CA MET A 12 -1.96 -6.73 5.66
C MET A 12 -0.45 -6.88 5.38
N VAL A 13 -0.04 -8.12 5.15
CA VAL A 13 1.35 -8.46 4.83
C VAL A 13 1.38 -9.03 3.43
N TYR A 14 2.07 -8.34 2.53
CA TYR A 14 2.21 -8.73 1.14
C TYR A 14 3.63 -9.22 0.89
N GLN A 15 3.79 -10.47 0.47
CA GLN A 15 5.10 -11.01 0.10
C GLN A 15 5.43 -10.64 -1.33
N THR A 16 6.50 -9.89 -1.50
CA THR A 16 6.97 -9.43 -2.80
C THR A 16 7.85 -10.48 -3.45
N ASN A 17 7.60 -10.76 -4.73
CA ASN A 17 8.39 -11.72 -5.51
C ASN A 17 9.07 -11.00 -6.69
N GLY A 18 10.39 -11.13 -6.85
CA GLY A 18 11.14 -10.58 -7.98
C GLY A 18 11.70 -9.15 -7.84
N THR A 19 11.42 -8.44 -6.73
CA THR A 19 11.97 -7.10 -6.43
C THR A 19 13.02 -7.13 -5.30
N CYS A 20 13.70 -6.00 -5.05
CA CYS A 20 14.68 -5.88 -3.96
C CYS A 20 14.06 -6.02 -2.57
N SER A 21 12.73 -5.87 -2.45
CA SER A 21 12.01 -6.08 -1.20
C SER A 21 11.47 -7.49 -1.12
N LYS A 22 11.41 -8.08 0.09
CA LYS A 22 10.85 -9.42 0.32
C LYS A 22 9.45 -9.40 0.90
N GLU A 23 9.11 -8.39 1.69
CA GLU A 23 7.80 -8.28 2.30
C GLU A 23 7.40 -6.82 2.48
N ILE A 24 6.11 -6.52 2.40
CA ILE A 24 5.51 -5.21 2.60
C ILE A 24 4.39 -5.36 3.62
N ARG A 25 4.49 -4.62 4.71
CA ARG A 25 3.46 -4.51 5.74
C ARG A 25 2.73 -3.20 5.52
N LEU A 26 1.42 -3.30 5.35
CA LEU A 26 0.52 -2.19 5.12
C LEU A 26 -0.49 -2.18 6.24
N ASP A 27 -0.71 -1.02 6.82
CA ASP A 27 -1.74 -0.82 7.83
C ASP A 27 -2.75 0.19 7.30
N VAL A 28 -3.98 -0.27 7.09
CA VAL A 28 -5.05 0.52 6.49
C VAL A 28 -6.23 0.60 7.43
N GLU A 29 -6.74 1.82 7.60
CA GLU A 29 -7.84 2.14 8.49
C GLU A 29 -8.89 2.94 7.72
N ASN A 30 -10.11 2.41 7.60
CA ASN A 30 -11.20 3.06 6.86
C ASN A 30 -10.82 3.51 5.43
N GLY A 31 -9.97 2.73 4.74
CA GLY A 31 -9.46 3.08 3.41
C GLY A 31 -8.34 4.14 3.37
N ILE A 32 -7.81 4.52 4.54
CA ILE A 32 -6.67 5.42 4.69
C ILE A 32 -5.45 4.63 5.15
N ILE A 33 -4.32 4.79 4.48
CA ILE A 33 -3.06 4.16 4.86
C ILE A 33 -2.56 4.83 6.13
N ARG A 34 -2.47 4.07 7.23
CA ARG A 34 -1.95 4.55 8.52
C ARG A 34 -0.46 4.35 8.65
N SER A 35 0.06 3.22 8.14
CA SER A 35 1.47 2.90 8.16
C SER A 35 1.84 1.99 7.00
N VAL A 36 3.07 2.12 6.50
CA VAL A 36 3.66 1.20 5.51
C VAL A 36 5.06 0.87 5.98
N GLU A 37 5.43 -0.39 5.95
CA GLU A 37 6.75 -0.85 6.32
C GLU A 37 7.23 -1.88 5.31
N PHE A 38 8.43 -1.71 4.79
CA PHE A 38 9.03 -2.63 3.84
C PHE A 38 10.07 -3.47 4.57
N VAL A 39 9.89 -4.78 4.55
CA VAL A 39 10.79 -5.76 5.13
C VAL A 39 11.75 -6.25 4.04
N LEU A 40 13.02 -5.88 4.22
CA LEU A 40 14.12 -6.01 3.24
C LEU A 40 13.88 -5.12 1.99
N GLY A 41 14.94 -4.52 1.46
CA GLY A 41 14.85 -3.55 0.35
C GLY A 41 15.88 -2.44 0.45
N CYS A 42 15.79 -1.45 -0.45
CA CYS A 42 16.65 -0.28 -0.42
C CYS A 42 16.17 0.68 0.69
N PRO A 43 16.87 0.77 1.84
CA PRO A 43 16.32 1.37 3.05
C PRO A 43 15.99 2.85 2.88
N GLY A 44 16.71 3.58 2.03
CA GLY A 44 16.46 5.01 1.81
C GLY A 44 15.16 5.30 1.07
N PHE A 45 14.89 4.58 -0.02
CA PHE A 45 13.74 4.85 -0.88
C PHE A 45 12.44 4.32 -0.28
N THR A 46 12.45 3.10 0.26
CA THR A 46 11.26 2.47 0.85
C THR A 46 10.76 3.22 2.09
N GLN A 47 11.69 3.76 2.89
CA GLN A 47 11.37 4.52 4.09
C GLN A 47 10.89 5.95 3.77
N ALA A 48 11.33 6.53 2.66
CA ALA A 48 10.76 7.76 2.15
C ALA A 48 9.33 7.54 1.62
N LEU A 49 9.12 6.48 0.84
CA LEU A 49 7.81 6.13 0.30
C LEU A 49 6.80 5.87 1.41
N SER A 50 7.17 5.10 2.43
CA SER A 50 6.26 4.79 3.52
C SER A 50 5.73 6.03 4.20
N ARG A 51 6.59 7.01 4.47
CA ARG A 51 6.18 8.29 5.08
C ARG A 51 5.26 9.12 4.18
N VAL A 52 5.49 9.10 2.86
CA VAL A 52 4.67 9.84 1.89
C VAL A 52 3.26 9.24 1.79
N LEU A 53 3.13 7.93 1.97
CA LEU A 53 1.86 7.23 1.83
C LEU A 53 1.00 7.26 3.10
N VAL A 54 1.61 7.49 4.26
CA VAL A 54 0.89 7.65 5.53
C VAL A 54 -0.06 8.85 5.46
N GLY A 55 -1.34 8.60 5.70
CA GLY A 55 -2.42 9.60 5.64
C GLY A 55 -3.08 9.72 4.28
N MET A 56 -2.61 8.99 3.26
CA MET A 56 -3.21 8.98 1.92
C MET A 56 -4.30 7.91 1.82
N ARG A 57 -5.31 8.15 0.97
CA ARG A 57 -6.31 7.12 0.63
C ARG A 57 -5.68 6.03 -0.23
N VAL A 58 -6.10 4.79 -0.02
CA VAL A 58 -5.64 3.63 -0.81
C VAL A 58 -5.76 3.89 -2.31
N GLU A 59 -6.85 4.50 -2.76
CA GLU A 59 -7.08 4.77 -4.19
C GLU A 59 -6.13 5.83 -4.77
N ASP A 60 -5.86 6.90 -4.03
CA ASP A 60 -4.93 7.95 -4.45
C ASP A 60 -3.49 7.41 -4.48
N ALA A 61 -3.14 6.61 -3.49
CA ALA A 61 -1.88 5.88 -3.46
C ALA A 61 -1.73 4.96 -4.67
N ILE A 62 -2.76 4.16 -5.00
CA ILE A 62 -2.74 3.33 -6.21
C ILE A 62 -2.57 4.21 -7.45
N ALA A 63 -3.35 5.28 -7.62
CA ALA A 63 -3.26 6.13 -8.80
C ALA A 63 -1.90 6.83 -8.96
N ARG A 64 -1.23 7.15 -7.85
CA ARG A 64 0.11 7.77 -7.85
C ARG A 64 1.25 6.78 -8.06
N LEU A 65 1.09 5.55 -7.55
CA LEU A 65 2.11 4.49 -7.60
C LEU A 65 2.00 3.65 -8.88
N ASP A 66 0.78 3.53 -9.43
CA ASP A 66 0.51 2.86 -10.69
C ASP A 66 1.20 3.59 -11.84
N GLY A 67 2.06 2.87 -12.56
CA GLY A 67 2.85 3.42 -13.65
C GLY A 67 4.28 3.83 -13.28
N ILE A 68 4.68 3.78 -12.00
CA ILE A 68 6.10 3.92 -11.63
C ILE A 68 6.82 2.61 -11.97
N ARG A 69 7.30 2.48 -13.20
CA ARG A 69 8.06 1.31 -13.66
C ARG A 69 9.56 1.56 -13.50
N CYS A 70 10.26 0.55 -12.99
CA CYS A 70 11.73 0.56 -13.01
C CYS A 70 12.20 0.09 -14.38
N LEU A 71 13.15 0.81 -14.98
CA LEU A 71 13.59 0.65 -16.37
C LEU A 71 14.16 -0.76 -16.65
N ASP A 72 14.72 -1.44 -15.65
CA ASP A 72 15.45 -2.70 -15.79
C ASP A 72 14.63 -3.99 -15.65
N LYS A 73 13.47 -3.96 -14.98
CA LYS A 73 12.73 -5.20 -14.60
C LYS A 73 11.25 -5.23 -14.99
N GLY A 74 10.71 -4.15 -15.54
CA GLY A 74 9.29 -4.03 -15.86
C GLY A 74 8.35 -3.95 -14.64
N THR A 75 8.85 -4.27 -13.44
CA THR A 75 8.19 -4.11 -12.14
C THR A 75 9.13 -3.44 -11.14
N SER A 76 8.58 -2.73 -10.17
CA SER A 76 9.32 -1.91 -9.20
C SER A 76 8.73 -2.06 -7.79
N CYS A 77 9.48 -1.71 -6.74
CA CYS A 77 8.96 -1.64 -5.37
C CYS A 77 7.63 -0.84 -5.27
N PRO A 78 7.46 0.33 -5.94
CA PRO A 78 6.18 1.04 -5.93
C PRO A 78 5.07 0.32 -6.71
N ASP A 79 5.39 -0.41 -7.78
CA ASP A 79 4.41 -1.21 -8.53
C ASP A 79 3.85 -2.36 -7.68
N GLN A 80 4.71 -3.06 -6.93
CA GLN A 80 4.25 -4.12 -6.03
C GLN A 80 3.46 -3.60 -4.84
N LEU A 81 3.80 -2.40 -4.34
CA LEU A 81 2.98 -1.73 -3.36
C LEU A 81 1.58 -1.39 -3.93
N ALA A 82 1.52 -0.90 -5.16
CA ALA A 82 0.26 -0.64 -5.85
C ALA A 82 -0.56 -1.93 -6.04
N GLN A 83 0.09 -3.06 -6.37
CA GLN A 83 -0.57 -4.37 -6.42
C GLN A 83 -1.10 -4.80 -5.06
N ALA A 84 -0.32 -4.67 -3.99
CA ALA A 84 -0.77 -4.98 -2.63
C ALA A 84 -1.98 -4.13 -2.20
N LEU A 85 -1.97 -2.83 -2.52
CA LEU A 85 -3.07 -1.92 -2.27
C LEU A 85 -4.31 -2.24 -3.14
N LYS A 86 -4.11 -2.62 -4.41
CA LYS A 86 -5.19 -3.08 -5.29
C LYS A 86 -5.83 -4.37 -4.76
N GLU A 87 -5.04 -5.30 -4.26
CA GLU A 87 -5.52 -6.55 -3.66
C GLU A 87 -6.32 -6.27 -2.38
N TYR A 88 -5.83 -5.38 -1.52
CA TYR A 88 -6.59 -4.89 -0.36
C TYR A 88 -7.93 -4.29 -0.79
N ARG A 89 -7.92 -3.40 -1.81
CA ARG A 89 -9.13 -2.81 -2.35
C ARG A 89 -10.07 -3.89 -2.88
N ASN A 90 -9.57 -4.92 -3.56
CA ASN A 90 -10.41 -5.99 -4.09
C ASN A 90 -11.06 -6.83 -2.98
N GLN A 91 -10.33 -7.08 -1.88
CA GLN A 91 -10.88 -7.74 -0.68
C GLN A 91 -11.90 -6.88 0.08
N THR A 92 -11.78 -5.54 0.03
CA THR A 92 -12.78 -4.62 0.60
C THR A 92 -13.92 -4.28 -0.37
N ALA A 93 -13.69 -4.39 -1.69
CA ALA A 93 -14.64 -4.05 -2.76
C ALA A 93 -15.75 -5.10 -2.98
N GLY A 94 -15.77 -6.18 -2.19
CA GLY A 94 -17.00 -6.93 -1.97
C GLY A 94 -18.13 -6.09 -1.33
N ALA A 95 -17.85 -4.86 -0.87
CA ALA A 95 -18.83 -4.00 -0.18
C ALA A 95 -18.93 -2.54 -0.68
N GLN A 96 -18.27 -2.12 -1.75
CA GLN A 96 -18.45 -0.75 -2.29
C GLN A 96 -18.60 -0.74 -3.80
N THR A 97 -19.84 -0.94 -4.26
CA THR A 97 -20.30 -0.50 -5.57
C THR A 97 -20.19 1.02 -5.62
N VAL A 98 -19.21 1.56 -6.35
CA VAL A 98 -19.33 2.94 -6.84
C VAL A 98 -20.07 2.89 -8.17
N PRO A 99 -21.34 3.37 -8.24
CA PRO A 99 -21.89 3.73 -9.53
C PRO A 99 -21.13 4.98 -9.98
N THR A 100 -20.11 4.82 -10.80
CA THR A 100 -19.56 5.94 -11.56
C THR A 100 -20.57 6.29 -12.63
N GLY A 101 -21.57 7.09 -12.25
CA GLY A 101 -22.50 7.74 -13.17
C GLY A 101 -22.04 9.16 -13.41
N PHE A 102 -21.66 9.45 -14.66
CA PHE A 102 -22.39 10.37 -15.54
C PHE A 102 -22.05 10.07 -16.99
#